data_AF-A0A9E2GCQ7-F1
#
_entry.id   AF-A0A9E2GCQ7-F1
#
_cell.length_a   1.000
_cell.length_b   1.000
_cell.length_c   1.000
_cell.angle_alpha   90.00
_cell.angle_beta   90.00
_cell.angle_gamma   90.00
#
_symmetry.space_group_name_H-M   'P 1'
#
loop_
_entity.id
_entity.type
_entity.pdbx_description
1 polymer ?
#
loop_
_entity_poly.entity_id
_entity_poly.type
_entity_poly.pdbx_seq_one_letter_code
_entity_poly.pdbx_strand_id
1 'polypeptide(L)'
;VLAQYRKDTWIDIHELRAWHSGNHIYFDLHLILPRDFSLEKAHSESKKLENIIIKYFEGKASVLIHMDPCINPDCPICSQRLCEMRTEEMKDKISWDRKTLTLKGGAGERLINDQKNSNKKKAEGERLKTED
;
A
#
# COMPACT_ATOMS: atom_id res chain seq x y z
N VAL A 1 -8.77 6.89 -8.06
CA VAL A 1 -9.23 7.54 -6.82
C VAL A 1 -8.18 7.49 -5.73
N LEU A 2 -7.93 6.34 -5.08
CA LEU A 2 -7.03 6.25 -3.91
C LEU A 2 -5.66 6.90 -4.14
N ALA A 3 -5.00 6.60 -5.26
CA ALA A 3 -3.71 7.17 -5.61
C ALA A 3 -3.70 8.71 -5.69
N GLN A 4 -4.81 9.33 -6.11
CA GLN A 4 -4.93 10.79 -6.27
C GLN A 4 -5.02 11.51 -4.91
N TYR A 5 -5.51 10.82 -3.88
CA TYR A 5 -5.68 11.36 -2.54
C TYR A 5 -4.61 10.87 -1.55
N ARG A 6 -3.62 10.09 -2.03
CA ARG A 6 -2.60 9.48 -1.17
C ARG A 6 -1.81 10.56 -0.44
N LYS A 7 -1.74 10.44 0.88
CA LYS A 7 -0.87 11.26 1.74
C LYS A 7 0.47 10.57 1.96
N ASP A 8 1.49 11.35 2.29
CA ASP A 8 2.81 10.79 2.61
C ASP A 8 2.80 9.87 3.85
N THR A 9 1.84 10.08 4.76
CA THR A 9 1.58 9.24 5.93
C THR A 9 0.83 7.95 5.61
N TRP A 10 0.26 7.82 4.41
CA TRP A 10 -0.37 6.57 3.97
C TRP A 10 0.69 5.78 3.22
N ILE A 11 1.49 5.08 4.01
CA ILE A 11 2.69 4.39 3.54
C ILE A 11 2.31 3.42 2.46
N ASP A 12 1.23 2.65 2.65
CA ASP A 12 0.76 1.71 1.65
C ASP A 12 -0.68 1.23 1.91
N ILE A 13 -1.34 0.69 0.88
CA ILE A 13 -2.58 -0.08 0.99
C ILE A 13 -2.36 -1.44 0.33
N HIS A 14 -2.83 -2.49 1.00
CA HIS A 14 -2.68 -3.86 0.56
C HIS A 14 -3.88 -4.71 0.97
N GLU A 15 -3.95 -5.92 0.41
CA GLU A 15 -5.04 -6.88 0.62
C GLU A 15 -6.45 -6.31 0.37
N LEU A 16 -6.56 -5.31 -0.51
CA LEU A 16 -7.82 -4.69 -0.85
C LEU A 16 -8.76 -5.70 -1.51
N ARG A 17 -9.92 -5.88 -0.93
CA ARG A 17 -11.06 -6.60 -1.48
C ARG A 17 -12.21 -5.62 -1.65
N ALA A 18 -12.90 -5.73 -2.78
CA ALA A 18 -14.11 -4.97 -3.05
C ALA A 18 -15.16 -5.85 -3.73
N TRP A 19 -16.41 -5.75 -3.30
CA TRP A 19 -17.51 -6.52 -3.89
C TRP A 19 -18.82 -5.73 -3.84
N HIS A 20 -19.72 -6.05 -4.77
CA HIS A 20 -21.06 -5.48 -4.81
C HIS A 20 -22.05 -6.32 -4.00
N SER A 21 -23.01 -5.65 -3.37
CA SER A 21 -24.28 -6.23 -2.94
C SER A 21 -25.39 -5.29 -3.39
N GLY A 22 -26.11 -5.67 -4.44
CA GLY A 22 -27.06 -4.78 -5.11
C GLY A 22 -26.37 -3.50 -5.62
N ASN A 23 -26.89 -2.35 -5.21
CA ASN A 23 -26.36 -1.03 -5.58
C ASN A 23 -25.28 -0.51 -4.61
N HIS A 24 -24.83 -1.31 -3.65
CA HIS A 24 -23.85 -0.92 -2.63
C HIS A 24 -22.52 -1.66 -2.83
N ILE A 25 -21.39 -1.00 -2.53
CA ILE A 25 -20.06 -1.57 -2.64
C ILE A 25 -19.41 -1.68 -1.26
N TYR A 26 -18.86 -2.83 -0.96
CA TYR A 26 -18.11 -3.06 0.28
C TYR A 26 -16.63 -3.09 -0.03
N PHE A 27 -15.84 -2.44 0.81
CA PHE A 27 -14.39 -2.44 0.78
C PHE A 27 -13.84 -3.01 2.07
N ASP A 28 -12.82 -3.85 1.95
CA ASP A 28 -12.04 -4.37 3.06
C ASP A 28 -10.56 -4.26 2.67
N LEU A 29 -9.77 -3.49 3.41
CA LEU A 29 -8.39 -3.21 3.08
C LEU A 29 -7.53 -3.00 4.33
N HIS A 30 -6.23 -3.14 4.15
CA HIS A 30 -5.22 -2.78 5.14
C HIS A 30 -4.56 -1.45 4.74
N LEU A 31 -4.36 -0.56 5.72
CA LEU A 31 -3.66 0.72 5.57
C LEU A 31 -2.44 0.74 6.48
N ILE A 32 -1.25 0.83 5.87
CA ILE A 32 0.02 0.95 6.62
C ILE A 32 0.26 2.42 6.98
N LEU A 33 0.48 2.69 8.27
CA LEU A 33 0.69 4.01 8.85
C LEU A 33 2.01 4.08 9.65
N PRO A 34 2.57 5.27 9.89
CA PRO A 34 3.74 5.42 10.76
C PRO A 34 3.50 4.81 12.14
N ARG A 35 4.42 3.97 12.61
CA ARG A 35 4.29 3.25 13.88
C ARG A 35 4.35 4.14 15.14
N ASP A 36 4.71 5.42 15.02
CA ASP A 36 4.67 6.44 16.08
C ASP A 36 3.30 7.12 16.18
N PHE A 37 2.37 6.85 15.27
CA PHE A 37 1.04 7.41 15.38
C PHE A 37 0.36 6.89 16.64
N SER A 38 -0.21 7.81 17.42
CA SER A 38 -1.17 7.45 18.44
C SER A 38 -2.37 6.73 17.80
N LEU A 39 -3.06 5.91 18.57
CA LEU A 39 -4.27 5.23 18.12
C LEU A 39 -5.31 6.22 17.56
N GLU A 40 -5.47 7.38 18.22
CA GLU A 40 -6.36 8.45 17.77
C GLU A 40 -5.93 9.00 16.40
N LYS A 41 -4.63 9.25 16.20
CA LYS A 41 -4.11 9.77 14.94
C LYS A 41 -4.30 8.76 13.81
N ALA A 42 -4.00 7.48 14.07
CA ALA A 42 -4.20 6.41 13.10
C ALA A 42 -5.68 6.30 12.71
N HIS A 43 -6.59 6.29 13.70
CA HIS A 43 -8.03 6.27 13.46
C HIS A 43 -8.51 7.47 12.65
N SER A 44 -8.02 8.68 12.96
CA SER A 44 -8.35 9.90 12.21
C SER A 44 -7.93 9.81 10.73
N GLU A 45 -6.73 9.27 10.45
CA GLU A 45 -6.29 9.08 9.06
C GLU A 45 -7.09 8.00 8.33
N SER A 46 -7.43 6.90 9.00
CA SER A 46 -8.32 5.87 8.46
C SER A 46 -9.70 6.42 8.10
N LYS A 47 -10.32 7.24 8.98
CA LYS A 47 -11.59 7.92 8.68
C LYS A 47 -11.52 8.84 7.47
N LYS A 48 -10.39 9.51 7.23
CA LYS A 48 -10.22 10.36 6.04
C LYS A 48 -10.21 9.51 4.76
N LEU A 49 -9.52 8.37 4.77
CA LEU A 49 -9.50 7.43 3.65
C LEU A 49 -10.89 6.84 3.39
N GLU A 50 -11.58 6.38 4.43
CA GLU A 50 -12.97 5.89 4.35
C GLU A 50 -13.89 6.93 3.71
N ASN A 51 -13.85 8.18 4.19
CA ASN A 51 -14.70 9.25 3.66
C ASN A 51 -14.44 9.56 2.18
N ILE A 52 -13.19 9.43 1.70
CA ILE A 52 -12.88 9.60 0.28
C ILE A 52 -13.56 8.52 -0.56
N ILE A 53 -13.52 7.27 -0.11
CA ILE A 53 -14.15 6.14 -0.82
C ILE A 53 -15.68 6.32 -0.81
N ILE A 54 -16.27 6.57 0.37
CA ILE A 54 -17.73 6.76 0.52
C ILE A 54 -18.21 7.92 -0.36
N LYS A 55 -17.50 9.05 -0.35
CA LYS A 55 -17.84 10.22 -1.18
C LYS A 55 -17.75 9.91 -2.67
N TYR A 56 -16.72 9.17 -3.10
CA TYR A 56 -16.56 8.79 -4.50
C TYR A 56 -17.72 7.93 -5.02
N PHE A 57 -18.29 7.07 -4.16
CA PHE A 57 -19.46 6.25 -4.48
C PHE A 57 -20.79 6.86 -4.04
N GLU A 58 -20.85 8.18 -3.82
CA GLU A 58 -22.08 8.91 -3.48
C GLU A 58 -22.82 8.34 -2.26
N GLY A 59 -22.08 7.87 -1.26
CA GLY A 59 -22.66 7.25 -0.06
C GLY A 59 -23.03 5.78 -0.20
N LYS A 60 -22.94 5.20 -1.41
CA LYS A 60 -23.26 3.79 -1.71
C LYS A 60 -22.08 2.85 -1.49
N ALA A 61 -21.26 3.14 -0.48
CA ALA A 61 -20.15 2.29 -0.10
C ALA A 61 -20.01 2.15 1.42
N SER A 62 -19.52 1.00 1.87
CA SER A 62 -19.09 0.74 3.24
C SER A 62 -17.64 0.27 3.23
N VAL A 63 -16.82 0.78 4.14
CA VAL A 63 -15.38 0.54 4.14
C VAL A 63 -14.94 0.02 5.50
N LEU A 64 -14.30 -1.14 5.51
CA LEU A 64 -13.55 -1.65 6.64
C LEU A 64 -12.06 -1.43 6.36
N ILE A 65 -11.37 -0.77 7.29
CA ILE A 65 -9.94 -0.49 7.20
C ILE A 65 -9.25 -1.11 8.41
N HIS A 66 -8.43 -2.12 8.19
CA HIS A 66 -7.43 -2.56 9.15
C HIS A 66 -6.25 -1.60 9.13
N MET A 67 -5.77 -1.15 10.29
CA MET A 67 -4.65 -0.22 10.38
C MET A 67 -3.42 -0.98 10.87
N ASP A 68 -2.39 -1.01 10.03
CA ASP A 68 -1.13 -1.67 10.33
C ASP A 68 -0.04 -0.63 10.62
N PRO A 69 0.74 -0.77 11.71
CA PRO A 69 1.92 0.05 11.91
C PRO A 69 3.00 -0.37 10.91
N CYS A 70 3.79 0.57 10.41
CA CYS A 70 4.92 0.22 9.56
C CYS A 70 5.99 -0.55 10.35
N ILE A 71 6.47 -1.64 9.77
CA ILE A 71 7.51 -2.50 10.33
C ILE A 71 8.72 -2.47 9.41
N ASN A 72 9.85 -3.03 9.84
CA ASN A 72 10.92 -3.29 8.87
C ASN A 72 10.49 -4.51 8.03
N PRO A 73 10.67 -4.49 6.69
CA PRO A 73 11.45 -3.53 5.91
C PRO A 73 10.63 -2.47 5.14
N ASP A 74 9.63 -1.81 5.74
CA ASP A 74 8.78 -0.81 5.05
C ASP A 74 9.44 0.57 4.86
N CYS A 75 10.51 0.88 5.61
CA CYS A 75 11.18 2.19 5.56
C CYS A 75 11.58 2.65 4.13
N PRO A 76 12.09 1.77 3.24
CA PRO A 76 12.35 2.10 1.84
C PRO A 76 11.15 2.55 1.01
N ILE A 77 9.91 2.26 1.44
CA ILE A 77 8.67 2.69 0.79
C ILE A 77 8.01 3.88 1.51
N CYS A 78 8.33 4.07 2.79
CA CYS A 78 7.75 5.09 3.64
C CYS A 78 8.13 6.51 3.17
N SER A 79 7.14 7.28 2.74
CA SER A 79 7.30 8.68 2.32
C SER A 79 7.21 9.71 3.44
N GLN A 80 7.04 9.26 4.68
CA GLN A 80 7.09 10.15 5.84
C GLN A 80 8.49 10.76 5.94
N ARG A 81 8.60 12.05 5.62
CA ARG A 81 9.89 12.76 5.57
C ARG A 81 10.57 12.86 6.94
N LEU A 82 9.79 13.20 7.97
CA LEU A 82 10.27 13.33 9.34
C LEU A 82 9.82 12.10 10.13
N CYS A 83 10.68 11.09 10.19
CA CYS A 83 10.46 9.85 10.93
C CYS A 83 11.73 9.54 11.74
N GLU A 84 11.66 9.71 13.06
CA GLU A 84 12.80 9.51 13.97
C GLU A 84 13.17 8.03 14.13
N MET A 85 12.23 7.14 13.82
CA MET A 85 12.44 5.68 13.90
C MET A 85 12.87 5.06 12.56
N ARG A 86 13.22 5.87 11.56
CA ARG A 86 13.59 5.38 10.23
C ARG A 86 14.89 4.57 10.32
N THR A 87 14.84 3.33 9.84
CA THR A 87 15.99 2.41 9.80
C THR A 87 16.68 2.36 8.44
N GLU A 88 15.97 2.72 7.37
CA GLU A 88 16.49 2.80 6.01
C GLU A 88 15.94 4.02 5.27
N GLU A 89 16.77 4.58 4.39
CA GLU A 89 16.35 5.66 3.49
C GLU A 89 15.26 5.20 2.54
N MET A 90 14.37 6.13 2.21
CA MET A 90 13.33 5.91 1.21
C MET A 90 13.99 5.70 -0.16
N LYS A 91 13.63 4.62 -0.84
CA LYS A 91 14.14 4.26 -2.17
C LYS A 91 13.09 4.47 -3.25
N ASP A 92 11.85 4.09 -2.99
CA ASP A 92 10.77 4.12 -3.98
C ASP A 92 9.38 4.27 -3.34
N LYS A 93 8.33 4.39 -4.15
CA LYS A 93 6.92 4.26 -3.73
C LYS A 93 6.27 3.13 -4.53
N ILE A 94 5.57 2.23 -3.84
CA ILE A 94 4.67 1.29 -4.52
C ILE A 94 3.57 2.08 -5.23
N SER A 95 3.43 1.89 -6.55
CA SER A 95 2.31 2.45 -7.32
C SER A 95 1.00 1.93 -6.76
N TRP A 96 -0.03 2.76 -6.65
CA TRP A 96 -1.36 2.32 -6.22
C TRP A 96 -2.24 2.05 -7.44
N ASP A 97 -2.17 0.83 -7.94
CA ASP A 97 -2.98 0.30 -9.02
C ASP A 97 -3.73 -0.97 -8.57
N ARG A 98 -4.60 -1.52 -9.43
CA ARG A 98 -5.41 -2.69 -9.06
C ARG A 98 -4.56 -3.88 -8.64
N LYS A 99 -3.40 -4.11 -9.28
CA LYS A 99 -2.56 -5.25 -8.97
C LYS A 99 -1.94 -5.03 -7.58
N THR A 100 -1.24 -3.93 -7.38
CA THR A 100 -0.47 -3.69 -6.15
C THR A 100 -1.33 -3.60 -4.90
N LEU A 101 -2.52 -3.01 -5.00
CA LEU A 101 -3.45 -2.85 -3.87
C LEU A 101 -4.06 -4.18 -3.41
N THR A 102 -4.07 -5.21 -4.25
CA THR A 102 -4.68 -6.53 -3.95
C THR A 102 -3.66 -7.57 -3.50
N LEU A 103 -2.36 -7.25 -3.56
CA LEU A 103 -1.29 -8.15 -3.12
C LEU A 103 -1.26 -8.26 -1.59
N LYS A 104 -0.75 -9.42 -1.13
CA LYS A 104 -0.49 -9.70 0.28
C LYS A 104 0.90 -9.28 0.72
N GLY A 105 1.08 -9.14 2.03
CA GLY A 105 2.37 -8.83 2.66
C GLY A 105 2.66 -7.34 2.74
N GLY A 106 3.56 -6.95 3.64
CA GLY A 106 3.89 -5.55 3.94
C GLY A 106 4.58 -4.84 2.77
N ALA A 107 4.61 -3.50 2.79
CA ALA A 107 5.15 -2.72 1.68
C ALA A 107 6.62 -3.07 1.37
N GLY A 108 7.43 -3.24 2.41
CA GLY A 108 8.83 -3.62 2.30
C GLY A 108 9.05 -5.00 1.66
N GLU A 109 8.27 -5.98 2.09
CA GLU A 109 8.34 -7.34 1.57
C GLU A 109 8.00 -7.38 0.08
N ARG A 110 6.97 -6.63 -0.34
CA ARG A 110 6.56 -6.56 -1.75
C ARG A 110 7.63 -5.88 -2.62
N LEU A 111 8.31 -4.84 -2.12
CA LEU A 111 9.45 -4.24 -2.81
C LEU A 111 10.58 -5.25 -3.04
N ILE A 112 10.97 -6.00 -2.00
CA ILE A 112 12.05 -6.99 -2.07
C ILE A 112 11.71 -8.09 -3.08
N ASN A 113 10.46 -8.56 -3.07
CA ASN A 113 10.01 -9.62 -3.98
C ASN A 113 9.99 -9.16 -5.44
N ASP A 114 9.56 -7.91 -5.71
CA ASP A 114 9.58 -7.35 -7.07
C ASP A 114 11.01 -7.17 -7.60
N GLN A 115 11.96 -6.77 -6.76
CA GLN A 115 13.38 -6.69 -7.13
C GLN A 115 13.97 -8.07 -7.45
N LYS A 116 13.68 -9.09 -6.62
CA LYS A 116 14.12 -10.47 -6.88
C LYS A 116 13.56 -11.03 -8.19
N ASN A 117 12.27 -10.80 -8.45
CA ASN A 117 11.61 -11.23 -9.68
C ASN A 117 12.20 -10.55 -10.92
N SER A 118 12.51 -9.24 -10.83
CA SER A 118 13.11 -8.48 -11.92
C SER A 118 14.53 -8.96 -12.23
N ASN A 119 15.35 -9.22 -11.19
CA ASN A 119 16.70 -9.76 -11.34
C ASN A 119 16.69 -11.17 -11.96
N LYS A 120 15.75 -12.03 -11.53
CA LYS A 120 15.60 -13.38 -12.09
C LYS A 120 15.26 -13.34 -13.59
N LYS A 121 14.30 -12.51 -14.00
CA LYS A 121 13.94 -12.34 -15.41
C LYS A 121 15.11 -11.81 -16.26
N LYS A 122 15.91 -10.89 -15.70
CA LYS A 122 17.10 -10.37 -16.38
C LYS A 122 18.14 -11.47 -16.59
N ALA A 123 18.44 -12.27 -15.57
CA ALA A 123 19.37 -13.38 -15.65
C ALA A 123 18.90 -14.47 -16.66
N GLU A 124 17.60 -14.78 -16.70
CA GLU A 124 17.03 -15.72 -17.68
C GLU A 124 17.13 -15.17 -19.12
N GLY A 125 16.84 -13.88 -19.32
CA GLY A 125 16.94 -13.21 -20.62
C GLY A 125 18.37 -13.03 -21.14
N GLU A 126 19.37 -12.95 -20.25
CA GLU A 126 20.80 -12.93 -20.63
C GLU A 126 21.29 -14.33 -21.03
N ARG A 127 20.83 -15.39 -20.36
CA ARG A 127 21.18 -16.79 -20.70
C ARG A 127 20.66 -17.22 -22.07
N LEU A 128 19.46 -16.78 -22.45
CA LEU A 128 18.86 -17.04 -23.76
C LEU A 128 19.59 -16.31 -24.92
N LYS A 129 20.42 -15.30 -24.63
CA LYS A 129 21.19 -14.54 -25.64
C LYS A 129 22.61 -15.08 -25.86
N THR A 130 23.06 -16.02 -25.04
CA THR A 130 24.40 -16.63 -25.13
C THR A 130 24.38 -18.02 -25.77
N GLU A 131 23.22 -18.47 -26.26
CA GLU A 131 23.02 -19.77 -26.91
C GLU A 131 22.84 -19.65 -28.45
N ASP A 132 23.07 -18.45 -29.01
CA ASP A 132 23.19 -18.16 -30.45
C ASP A 132 24.64 -17.77 -30.81
#